data_AF-A0AA97I4Z9-F1
#
_entry.id   AF-A0AA97I4Z9-F1
#
_cell.length_a   1.000
_cell.length_b   1.000
_cell.length_c   1.000
_cell.angle_alpha   90.00
_cell.angle_beta   90.00
_cell.angle_gamma   90.00
#
_symmetry.space_group_name_H-M   'P 1'
#
loop_
_entity.id
_entity.type
_entity.pdbx_description
1 polymer ?
#
loop_
_entity_poly.entity_id
_entity_poly.type
_entity_poly.pdbx_seq_one_letter_code
_entity_poly.pdbx_strand_id
1 'polypeptide(L)'
;MQGLVDQKIIMEKAEVLFEKCGQGNISGIEKHLISLGFIQMGGDPLMLSFENPEAGLSLNIEIDEEKNVHGYEILPYGEGVKKQEKIRW
;
A
#
# COMPACT_ATOMS: atom_id res chain seq x y z
N MET A 1 4.61 -20.84 -11.54
CA MET A 1 5.44 -20.50 -10.36
C MET A 1 6.05 -19.08 -10.44
N GLN A 2 6.03 -18.38 -11.59
CA GLN A 2 6.61 -17.03 -11.72
C GLN A 2 5.92 -15.95 -10.86
N GLY A 3 4.59 -15.88 -10.85
CA GLY A 3 3.85 -14.78 -10.22
C GLY A 3 3.98 -14.64 -8.69
N LEU A 4 4.27 -15.73 -7.96
CA LEU A 4 4.47 -15.67 -6.50
C LEU A 4 5.84 -15.10 -6.12
N VAL A 5 6.84 -15.26 -7.00
CA VAL A 5 8.19 -14.71 -6.79
C VAL A 5 8.15 -13.19 -6.97
N ASP A 6 7.44 -12.73 -8.02
CA ASP A 6 7.26 -11.30 -8.28
C ASP A 6 6.44 -10.64 -7.17
N GLN A 7 5.37 -11.28 -6.68
CA GLN A 7 4.60 -10.79 -5.53
C GLN A 7 5.47 -10.54 -4.29
N LYS A 8 6.27 -11.55 -3.89
CA LYS A 8 7.11 -11.43 -2.69
C LYS A 8 8.15 -10.31 -2.83
N ILE A 9 8.78 -10.20 -4.00
CA ILE A 9 9.78 -9.16 -4.27
C ILE A 9 9.15 -7.76 -4.22
N ILE A 10 7.96 -7.58 -4.79
CA ILE A 10 7.27 -6.29 -4.76
C ILE A 10 6.83 -5.93 -3.34
N MET A 11 6.34 -6.90 -2.57
CA MET A 11 6.00 -6.71 -1.16
C MET A 11 7.22 -6.27 -0.34
N GLU A 12 8.34 -6.99 -0.42
CA GLU A 12 9.57 -6.62 0.29
C GLU A 12 10.08 -5.22 -0.11
N LYS A 13 10.01 -4.86 -1.40
CA LYS A 13 10.38 -3.52 -1.86
C LYS A 13 9.47 -2.43 -1.29
N ALA A 14 8.18 -2.69 -1.18
CA ALA A 14 7.23 -1.76 -0.58
C ALA A 14 7.45 -1.64 0.93
N GLU A 15 7.69 -2.73 1.65
CA GLU A 15 8.03 -2.68 3.09
C GLU A 15 9.30 -1.86 3.35
N VAL A 16 10.36 -2.11 2.57
CA VAL A 16 11.62 -1.34 2.65
C VAL A 16 11.41 0.15 2.36
N LEU A 17 10.45 0.51 1.49
CA LEU A 17 10.11 1.91 1.23
C LEU A 17 9.59 2.58 2.51
N PHE A 18 8.68 1.93 3.24
CA PHE A 18 8.14 2.46 4.49
C PHE A 18 9.16 2.45 5.63
N GLU A 19 10.04 1.45 5.71
CA GLU A 19 11.14 1.43 6.68
C GLU A 19 12.14 2.58 6.45
N LYS A 20 12.47 2.88 5.19
CA LYS A 20 13.44 3.94 4.84
C LYS A 20 12.86 5.33 4.90
N CYS A 21 11.60 5.49 4.51
CA CYS A 21 10.93 6.79 4.53
C CYS A 21 10.44 7.19 5.92
N GLY A 22 10.30 6.24 6.86
CA GLY A 22 9.76 6.51 8.20
C GLY A 22 8.38 7.17 8.13
N GLN A 23 7.94 7.82 9.21
CA GLN A 23 6.73 8.67 9.27
C GLN A 23 6.89 9.96 8.42
N GLY A 24 7.37 9.83 7.19
CA GLY A 24 7.57 10.92 6.25
C GLY A 24 6.29 11.27 5.49
N ASN A 25 6.38 12.34 4.69
CA ASN A 25 5.28 12.81 3.88
C ASN A 25 4.96 11.83 2.74
N ILE A 26 3.67 11.55 2.56
CA ILE A 26 3.15 10.58 1.58
C ILE A 26 3.58 10.87 0.13
N SER A 27 3.79 12.13 -0.24
CA SER A 27 4.14 12.52 -1.62
C SER A 27 5.43 11.91 -2.16
N GLY A 28 6.40 11.59 -1.28
CA GLY A 28 7.61 10.88 -1.67
C GLY A 28 7.34 9.41 -1.92
N ILE A 29 6.58 8.79 -1.03
CA ILE A 29 6.22 7.36 -1.05
C ILE A 29 5.36 7.05 -2.27
N GLU A 30 4.39 7.89 -2.61
CA GLU A 30 3.50 7.70 -3.78
C GLU A 30 4.28 7.52 -5.09
N LYS A 31 5.31 8.33 -5.32
CA LYS A 31 6.14 8.23 -6.53
C LYS A 31 6.88 6.89 -6.62
N HIS A 32 7.33 6.38 -5.49
CA HIS A 32 7.99 5.07 -5.42
C HIS A 32 6.99 3.92 -5.56
N LEU A 33 5.78 4.05 -5.03
CA LEU A 33 4.72 3.05 -5.21
C LEU A 33 4.31 2.94 -6.69
N ILE A 34 4.14 4.06 -7.37
CA ILE A 34 3.84 4.09 -8.81
C ILE A 34 4.95 3.40 -9.62
N SER A 35 6.23 3.63 -9.28
CA SER A 35 7.33 2.97 -9.98
C SER A 35 7.45 1.47 -9.69
N LEU A 36 6.85 0.98 -8.59
CA LEU A 36 6.69 -0.43 -8.28
C LEU A 36 5.46 -1.06 -8.94
N GLY A 37 4.66 -0.29 -9.69
CA GLY A 37 3.46 -0.76 -10.38
C GLY A 37 2.17 -0.68 -9.56
N PHE A 38 2.19 0.02 -8.42
CA PHE A 38 0.97 0.32 -7.67
C PHE A 38 0.18 1.45 -8.33
N ILE A 39 -1.14 1.30 -8.34
CA ILE A 39 -2.10 2.25 -8.89
C ILE A 39 -2.97 2.73 -7.73
N GLN A 40 -3.11 4.04 -7.57
CA GLN A 40 -4.00 4.60 -6.56
C GLN A 40 -5.45 4.38 -6.97
N MET A 41 -6.22 3.69 -6.14
CA MET A 41 -7.62 3.34 -6.42
C MET A 41 -8.61 4.41 -5.97
N GLY A 42 -8.11 5.50 -5.39
CA GLY A 42 -8.89 6.50 -4.67
C GLY A 42 -9.07 6.11 -3.20
N GLY A 43 -9.27 7.10 -2.32
CA GLY A 43 -9.34 6.86 -0.89
C GLY A 43 -9.69 8.11 -0.11
N ASP A 44 -10.19 7.86 1.10
CA ASP A 44 -10.51 8.83 2.15
C ASP A 44 -9.40 9.89 2.33
N PRO A 45 -9.72 11.13 2.72
CA PRO A 45 -8.70 12.15 3.00
C PRO A 45 -7.61 11.71 4.01
N LEU A 46 -7.89 10.73 4.86
CA LEU A 46 -6.94 10.17 5.84
C LEU A 46 -6.45 8.75 5.49
N MET A 47 -6.88 8.18 4.36
CA MET A 47 -6.49 6.82 3.97
C MET A 47 -6.36 6.67 2.47
N LEU A 48 -5.16 6.31 2.00
CA LEU A 48 -4.89 6.07 0.59
C LEU A 48 -4.84 4.58 0.28
N SER A 49 -5.57 4.17 -0.74
CA SER A 49 -5.61 2.78 -1.22
C SER A 49 -4.89 2.65 -2.55
N PHE A 50 -4.02 1.65 -2.63
CA PHE A 50 -3.21 1.31 -3.79
C PHE A 50 -3.37 -0.17 -4.14
N GLU A 51 -3.32 -0.49 -5.43
CA GLU A 51 -3.35 -1.87 -5.92
C GLU A 51 -2.24 -2.11 -6.92
N ASN A 52 -1.61 -3.29 -6.87
CA ASN A 52 -0.71 -3.77 -7.90
C ASN A 52 -1.33 -5.06 -8.50
N PRO A 53 -2.06 -4.96 -9.62
CA PRO A 53 -2.73 -6.10 -10.25
C PRO A 53 -1.76 -7.16 -10.77
N GLU A 54 -0.57 -6.76 -11.23
CA GLU A 54 0.46 -7.68 -11.74
C GLU A 54 1.04 -8.55 -10.63
N ALA A 55 1.27 -7.95 -9.46
CA ALA A 55 1.78 -8.64 -8.27
C ALA A 55 0.66 -9.26 -7.42
N GLY A 56 -0.62 -8.95 -7.71
CA GLY A 56 -1.74 -9.35 -6.88
C GLY A 56 -1.62 -8.82 -5.45
N LEU A 57 -1.37 -7.52 -5.28
CA LEU A 57 -1.25 -6.87 -3.98
C LEU A 57 -2.21 -5.70 -3.83
N SER A 58 -2.65 -5.47 -2.60
CA SER A 58 -3.36 -4.27 -2.15
C SER A 58 -2.54 -3.63 -1.02
N LEU A 59 -2.46 -2.31 -1.02
CA LEU A 59 -1.75 -1.53 -0.04
C LEU A 59 -2.66 -0.42 0.45
N ASN A 60 -2.85 -0.34 1.76
CA ASN A 60 -3.57 0.73 2.42
C ASN A 60 -2.59 1.55 3.25
N ILE A 61 -2.69 2.87 3.21
CA ILE A 61 -1.81 3.79 3.93
C ILE A 61 -2.68 4.75 4.71
N GLU A 62 -2.50 4.77 6.01
CA GLU A 62 -3.13 5.73 6.92
C GLU A 62 -2.24 6.98 7.02
N ILE A 63 -2.83 8.14 6.79
CA ILE A 63 -2.14 9.43 6.84
C ILE A 63 -2.84 10.38 7.81
N ASP A 64 -2.08 11.28 8.43
CA ASP A 64 -2.61 12.36 9.24
C ASP A 64 -3.05 13.57 8.39
N GLU A 65 -3.59 14.60 9.04
CA GLU A 65 -4.03 15.85 8.38
C GLU A 65 -2.87 16.61 7.71
N GLU A 66 -1.63 16.37 8.15
CA GLU A 66 -0.40 16.94 7.57
C GLU A 66 0.17 16.05 6.44
N LYS A 67 -0.53 14.95 6.11
CA LYS A 67 -0.16 13.95 5.10
C LYS A 67 1.11 13.16 5.44
N ASN A 68 1.43 13.00 6.71
CA ASN A 68 2.47 12.09 7.16
C ASN A 68 1.89 10.68 7.32
N VAL A 69 2.69 9.67 7.01
CA VAL A 69 2.27 8.28 7.16
C VAL A 69 2.24 7.89 8.64
N HIS A 70 1.06 7.51 9.13
CA HIS A 70 0.85 6.97 10.47
C HIS A 70 1.01 5.44 10.46
N GLY A 71 0.50 4.79 9.42
CA GLY A 71 0.51 3.33 9.30
C GLY A 71 0.32 2.86 7.87
N TYR A 72 0.64 1.60 7.62
CA TYR A 72 0.39 0.96 6.32
C TYR A 72 0.09 -0.54 6.49
N GLU A 73 -0.62 -1.09 5.51
CA GLU A 73 -0.95 -2.51 5.45
C GLU A 73 -0.85 -3.00 4.00
N ILE A 74 -0.03 -4.02 3.75
CA ILE A 74 0.10 -4.68 2.44
C ILE A 74 -0.51 -6.08 2.53
N LEU A 75 -1.43 -6.40 1.63
CA LEU A 75 -2.15 -7.67 1.59
C LEU A 75 -2.14 -8.28 0.18
N PRO A 76 -2.12 -9.61 0.03
CA PRO A 76 -2.47 -10.27 -1.22
C PRO A 76 -3.88 -9.90 -1.70
N TYR A 77 -4.06 -9.83 -3.02
CA TYR A 77 -5.35 -9.62 -3.68
C TYR A 77 -6.34 -10.70 -3.24
N GLY A 78 -7.51 -10.30 -2.75
CA GLY A 78 -8.54 -11.21 -2.21
C GLY A 78 -8.51 -11.42 -0.69
N GLU A 79 -7.44 -11.05 0.03
CA GLU A 79 -7.46 -10.98 1.50
C GLU A 79 -7.93 -9.60 2.02
N GLY A 80 -7.69 -8.52 1.27
CA GLY A 80 -8.19 -7.18 1.60
C GLY A 80 -9.72 -7.08 1.68
N VAL A 81 -10.43 -7.88 0.90
CA VAL A 81 -11.91 -7.95 0.90
C VAL A 81 -12.45 -8.46 2.24
N LYS A 82 -11.72 -9.31 2.97
CA LYS A 82 -12.16 -9.82 4.29
C LYS A 82 -11.87 -8.86 5.44
N LYS A 83 -10.92 -7.92 5.30
CA LYS A 83 -10.56 -6.98 6.37
C LYS A 83 -11.38 -5.68 6.31
N GLN A 84 -11.77 -5.23 5.12
CA GLN A 84 -12.69 -4.08 5.01
C GLN A 84 -14.09 -4.36 5.58
N GLU A 85 -14.53 -5.62 5.69
CA GLU A 85 -15.80 -5.94 6.37
C GLU A 85 -15.76 -5.73 7.90
N LYS A 86 -14.57 -5.58 8.50
CA LYS A 86 -14.44 -5.42 9.96
C LYS A 86 -14.42 -3.97 10.46
N ILE A 87 -14.34 -2.98 9.57
CA ILE A 87 -14.48 -1.57 9.97
C ILE A 87 -15.91 -1.15 9.61
N ARG A 88 -16.87 -1.64 10.39
CA ARG A 88 -18.20 -1.02 10.50
C ARG A 88 -18.16 -0.10 11.71
N TRP A 89 -18.19 1.20 11.47
CA TRP A 89 -18.68 2.16 12.47
C TRP A 89 -20.19 2.00 12.61
#